data_AF-A0A7V2Y9D3-F1
#
_entry.id   AF-A0A7V2Y9D3-F1
#
_cell.length_a   1.000
_cell.length_b   1.000
_cell.length_c   1.000
_cell.angle_alpha   90.00
_cell.angle_beta   90.00
_cell.angle_gamma   90.00
#
_symmetry.space_group_name_H-M   'P 1'
#
loop_
_entity.id
_entity.type
_entity.pdbx_description
1 polymer ?
#
loop_
_entity_poly.entity_id
_entity_poly.type
_entity_poly.pdbx_seq_one_letter_code
_entity_poly.pdbx_strand_id
1 'polypeptide(L)'
;MESRELTDISNVIFHDVGAIIHSQQVLAGVHAELDKNQFRPFEQDYIYQEHYGTIPSQPRKMVINGVTITSRVLHQTGIGLQDVNGADLLYEIEGEKFGLIQYKRSNTRGVKGDAEQLQKLLSNCPEKCIHFKRRPIPKDWLPLKTNSFCGAWYSVIDENGEQKFVHACEAETIFKNSQSVQNKEFDFGLSKSTFLELFSSCRVGALVRIPLDKRVKDGYLESLLANHHLIFEIVQKGKWSVK
;
A
#
# COMPACT_ATOMS: atom_id res chain seq x y z
N MET A 1 23.94 -8.10 -27.38
CA MET A 1 22.76 -8.18 -26.52
C MET A 1 21.81 -9.15 -27.18
N GLU A 2 21.63 -10.33 -26.60
CA GLU A 2 20.89 -11.42 -27.24
C GLU A 2 19.40 -11.09 -27.23
N SER A 3 18.65 -11.46 -28.29
CA SER A 3 17.21 -11.13 -28.45
C SER A 3 16.34 -11.43 -27.22
N ARG A 4 16.76 -12.38 -26.39
CA ARG A 4 16.10 -12.78 -25.14
C ARG A 4 16.23 -11.71 -24.04
N GLU A 5 17.39 -11.08 -23.89
CA GLU A 5 17.62 -10.02 -22.92
C GLU A 5 16.73 -8.80 -23.22
N LEU A 6 16.56 -8.47 -24.51
CA LEU A 6 15.67 -7.40 -24.96
C LEU A 6 14.20 -7.70 -24.65
N THR A 7 13.75 -8.95 -24.89
CA THR A 7 12.40 -9.39 -24.54
C THR A 7 12.17 -9.33 -23.03
N ASP A 8 13.13 -9.76 -22.22
CA ASP A 8 13.02 -9.73 -20.76
C ASP A 8 12.94 -8.29 -20.23
N ILE A 9 13.78 -7.39 -20.74
CA ILE A 9 13.72 -5.95 -20.42
C ILE A 9 12.37 -5.36 -20.82
N SER A 10 11.90 -5.65 -22.03
CA SER A 10 10.61 -5.13 -22.52
C SER A 10 9.45 -5.59 -21.64
N ASN A 11 9.45 -6.85 -21.20
CA ASN A 11 8.42 -7.39 -20.32
C ASN A 11 8.41 -6.71 -18.95
N VAL A 12 9.60 -6.43 -18.38
CA VAL A 12 9.72 -5.69 -17.12
C VAL A 12 9.18 -4.27 -17.28
N ILE A 13 9.53 -3.58 -18.35
CA ILE A 13 9.03 -2.21 -18.60
C ILE A 13 7.50 -2.19 -18.75
N PHE A 14 6.93 -3.11 -19.53
CA PHE A 14 5.47 -3.16 -19.71
C PHE A 14 4.74 -3.46 -18.40
N HIS A 15 5.33 -4.32 -17.56
CA HIS A 15 4.81 -4.62 -16.24
C HIS A 15 4.81 -3.38 -15.34
N ASP A 16 5.93 -2.65 -15.27
CA ASP A 16 6.05 -1.44 -14.46
C ASP A 16 5.08 -0.35 -14.93
N VAL A 17 4.95 -0.14 -16.25
CA VAL A 17 4.00 0.81 -16.83
C VAL A 17 2.55 0.42 -16.49
N GLY A 18 2.21 -0.86 -16.60
CA GLY A 18 0.89 -1.36 -16.19
C GLY A 18 0.60 -1.11 -14.71
N ALA A 19 1.61 -1.32 -13.85
CA ALA A 19 1.50 -1.07 -12.41
C ALA A 19 1.30 0.42 -12.09
N ILE A 20 2.00 1.32 -12.80
CA ILE A 20 1.81 2.77 -12.69
C ILE A 20 0.38 3.16 -13.05
N ILE A 21 -0.10 2.75 -14.22
CA ILE A 21 -1.43 3.10 -14.72
C ILE A 21 -2.51 2.62 -13.74
N HIS A 22 -2.40 1.37 -13.28
CA HIS A 22 -3.34 0.82 -12.29
C HIS A 22 -3.32 1.61 -10.98
N SER A 23 -2.14 1.94 -10.47
CA SER A 23 -1.99 2.71 -9.23
C SER A 23 -2.64 4.09 -9.32
N GLN A 24 -2.47 4.77 -10.46
CA GLN A 24 -3.10 6.06 -10.73
C GLN A 24 -4.62 5.96 -10.86
N GLN A 25 -5.13 4.88 -11.47
CA GLN A 25 -6.56 4.61 -11.55
C GLN A 25 -7.18 4.37 -10.17
N VAL A 26 -6.49 3.60 -9.31
CA VAL A 26 -6.92 3.38 -7.92
C VAL A 26 -7.00 4.70 -7.16
N LEU A 27 -5.93 5.50 -7.18
CA LEU A 27 -5.91 6.81 -6.53
C LEU A 27 -7.01 7.74 -7.03
N ALA A 28 -7.18 7.83 -8.36
CA ALA A 28 -8.25 8.63 -8.96
C ALA A 28 -9.64 8.17 -8.51
N GLY A 29 -9.87 6.85 -8.42
CA GLY A 29 -11.11 6.28 -7.90
C GLY A 29 -11.36 6.66 -6.44
N VAL A 30 -10.35 6.51 -5.58
CA VAL A 30 -10.42 6.89 -4.16
C VAL A 30 -10.70 8.37 -4.00
N HIS A 31 -9.99 9.25 -4.73
CA HIS A 31 -10.22 10.69 -4.68
C HIS A 31 -11.62 11.07 -5.17
N ALA A 32 -12.10 10.45 -6.25
CA ALA A 32 -13.46 10.68 -6.73
C ALA A 32 -14.54 10.30 -5.71
N GLU A 33 -14.30 9.26 -4.89
CA GLU A 33 -15.20 8.90 -3.78
C GLU A 33 -15.09 9.88 -2.61
N LEU A 34 -13.87 10.31 -2.26
CA LEU A 34 -13.64 11.33 -1.23
C LEU A 34 -14.29 12.67 -1.59
N ASP A 35 -14.20 13.09 -2.86
CA ASP A 35 -14.82 14.31 -3.34
C ASP A 35 -16.35 14.22 -3.22
N LYS A 36 -16.96 13.09 -3.60
CA LYS A 36 -18.41 12.86 -3.41
C LYS A 36 -18.81 12.99 -1.93
N ASN A 37 -18.01 12.43 -1.03
CA ASN A 37 -18.26 12.49 0.41
C ASN A 37 -18.13 13.92 0.95
N GLN A 38 -17.23 14.74 0.39
CA GLN A 38 -17.12 16.14 0.79
C GLN A 38 -18.40 16.94 0.47
N PHE A 39 -19.07 16.66 -0.65
CA PHE A 39 -20.33 17.30 -1.00
C PHE A 39 -21.54 16.72 -0.25
N ARG A 40 -21.41 15.51 0.30
CA ARG A 40 -22.45 14.82 1.07
C ARG A 40 -21.84 14.12 2.28
N PRO A 41 -21.44 14.88 3.32
CA PRO A 41 -20.82 14.31 4.51
C PRO A 41 -21.78 13.34 5.21
N PHE A 42 -21.22 12.30 5.82
CA PHE A 42 -22.03 11.32 6.55
C PHE A 42 -22.37 11.84 7.95
N GLU A 43 -23.42 11.30 8.56
CA GLU A 43 -23.78 11.60 9.95
C GLU A 43 -22.59 11.42 10.91
N GLN A 44 -21.77 10.38 10.70
CA GLN A 44 -20.56 10.14 11.47
C GLN A 44 -19.55 11.29 11.40
N ASP A 45 -19.41 11.96 10.25
CA ASP A 45 -18.51 13.10 10.13
C ASP A 45 -18.95 14.27 11.02
N TYR A 46 -20.27 14.51 11.12
CA TYR A 46 -20.83 15.51 12.02
C TYR A 46 -20.63 15.15 13.49
N ILE A 47 -20.90 13.89 13.88
CA ILE A 47 -20.69 13.39 15.24
C ILE A 47 -19.23 13.55 15.66
N TYR A 48 -18.29 13.15 14.80
CA TYR A 48 -16.87 13.28 15.11
C TYR A 48 -16.39 14.74 15.15
N GLN A 49 -16.93 15.60 14.27
CA GLN A 49 -16.62 17.01 14.30
C GLN A 49 -17.11 17.67 15.60
N GLU A 50 -18.31 17.34 16.05
CA GLU A 50 -18.89 17.89 17.27
C GLU A 50 -18.13 17.42 18.52
N HIS A 51 -17.79 16.13 18.60
CA HIS A 51 -17.12 15.56 19.78
C HIS A 51 -15.60 15.74 19.82
N TYR A 52 -14.92 15.68 18.67
CA TYR A 52 -13.45 15.68 18.58
C TYR A 52 -12.88 16.89 17.84
N GLY A 53 -13.73 17.81 17.36
CA GLY A 53 -13.30 18.99 16.61
C GLY A 53 -12.67 18.69 15.26
N THR A 54 -12.72 17.44 14.79
CA THR A 54 -12.10 17.02 13.53
C THR A 54 -13.01 16.08 12.77
N ILE A 55 -12.99 16.21 11.45
CA ILE A 55 -13.72 15.32 10.55
C ILE A 55 -12.79 14.14 10.17
N PRO A 56 -13.20 12.87 10.33
CA PRO A 56 -12.38 11.71 9.99
C PRO A 56 -11.87 11.70 8.54
N SER A 57 -12.73 12.12 7.61
CA SER A 57 -12.41 12.20 6.17
C SER A 57 -11.46 13.35 5.81
N GLN A 58 -11.18 14.30 6.72
CA GLN A 58 -10.22 15.38 6.46
C GLN A 58 -8.77 14.87 6.42
N PRO A 59 -7.95 15.40 5.49
CA PRO A 59 -6.54 15.03 5.40
C PRO A 59 -5.74 15.48 6.61
N ARG A 60 -5.03 14.53 7.22
CA ARG A 60 -4.03 14.79 8.27
C ARG A 60 -2.64 14.66 7.68
N LYS A 61 -1.80 15.66 7.88
CA LYS A 61 -0.42 15.68 7.39
C LYS A 61 0.55 15.29 8.50
N MET A 62 1.56 14.50 8.16
CA MET A 62 2.70 14.19 9.01
C MET A 62 3.99 14.28 8.20
N VAL A 63 5.07 14.70 8.84
CA VAL A 63 6.39 14.80 8.20
C VAL A 63 7.28 13.71 8.75
N ILE A 64 7.73 12.80 7.88
CA ILE A 64 8.64 11.70 8.23
C ILE A 64 9.84 11.81 7.30
N ASN A 65 11.05 11.96 7.86
CA ASN A 65 12.29 12.10 7.10
C ASN A 65 12.24 13.22 6.03
N GLY A 66 11.59 14.35 6.34
CA GLY A 66 11.44 15.48 5.42
C GLY A 66 10.35 15.30 4.35
N VAL A 67 9.70 14.13 4.27
CA VAL A 67 8.63 13.84 3.32
C VAL A 67 7.27 14.04 3.99
N THR A 68 6.37 14.76 3.32
CA THR A 68 5.00 14.95 3.81
C THR A 68 4.13 13.76 3.40
N ILE A 69 3.64 13.02 4.39
CA ILE A 69 2.63 11.98 4.22
C ILE A 69 1.27 12.56 4.60
N THR A 70 0.30 12.45 3.71
CA THR A 70 -1.11 12.73 4.00
C THR A 70 -1.80 11.43 4.36
N SER A 71 -2.61 11.44 5.42
CA SER A 71 -3.46 10.31 5.79
C SER A 71 -4.93 10.71 5.82
N ARG A 72 -5.82 9.85 5.32
CA ARG A 72 -7.28 10.06 5.31
C ARG A 72 -7.99 8.79 5.75
N VAL A 73 -9.02 8.91 6.59
CA VAL A 73 -9.87 7.76 6.95
C VAL A 73 -10.81 7.47 5.78
N LEU A 74 -10.81 6.23 5.34
CA LEU A 74 -11.67 5.70 4.29
C LEU A 74 -12.81 4.83 4.85
N HIS A 75 -12.66 4.37 6.09
CA HIS A 75 -13.65 3.59 6.80
C HIS A 75 -14.92 4.40 7.04
N GLN A 76 -16.06 3.85 6.65
CA GLN A 76 -17.38 4.43 6.89
C GLN A 76 -18.20 3.46 7.74
N THR A 77 -18.79 3.94 8.84
CA THR A 77 -19.69 3.11 9.67
C THR A 77 -21.13 3.58 9.54
N GLY A 78 -22.03 2.68 9.17
CA GLY A 78 -23.47 2.98 9.02
C GLY A 78 -24.18 1.96 8.13
N ILE A 79 -25.51 1.86 8.26
CA ILE A 79 -26.32 0.98 7.40
C ILE A 79 -26.22 1.48 5.95
N GLY A 80 -25.71 0.64 5.05
CA GLY A 80 -25.58 0.96 3.63
C GLY A 80 -24.30 1.73 3.25
N LEU A 81 -23.41 1.99 4.22
CA LEU A 81 -22.08 2.55 3.95
C LEU A 81 -21.09 1.41 3.70
N GLN A 82 -20.23 1.59 2.70
CA GLN A 82 -19.19 0.64 2.34
C GLN A 82 -17.84 1.34 2.44
N ASP A 83 -16.83 0.55 2.77
CA ASP A 83 -15.45 0.99 2.74
C ASP A 83 -15.00 1.27 1.30
N VAL A 84 -14.19 2.30 1.14
CA VAL A 84 -13.62 2.68 -0.16
C VAL A 84 -12.55 1.66 -0.53
N ASN A 85 -12.79 0.89 -1.59
CA ASN A 85 -11.83 -0.05 -2.16
C ASN A 85 -11.28 -1.11 -1.17
N GLY A 86 -12.07 -1.59 -0.20
CA GLY A 86 -11.57 -2.60 0.75
C GLY A 86 -10.75 -2.02 1.92
N ALA A 87 -10.61 -0.69 1.99
CA ALA A 87 -9.64 -0.02 2.84
C ALA A 87 -10.31 0.86 3.91
N ASP A 88 -9.67 0.90 5.08
CA ASP A 88 -10.08 1.72 6.22
C ASP A 88 -9.29 3.03 6.29
N LEU A 89 -8.08 3.06 5.74
CA LEU A 89 -7.18 4.23 5.76
C LEU A 89 -6.39 4.34 4.46
N LEU A 90 -6.20 5.58 3.99
CA LEU A 90 -5.28 5.96 2.94
C LEU A 90 -4.06 6.67 3.57
N TYR A 91 -2.85 6.22 3.24
CA TYR A 91 -1.65 7.04 3.28
C TYR A 91 -1.27 7.47 1.87
N GLU A 92 -0.78 8.69 1.71
CA GLU A 92 -0.49 9.28 0.41
C GLU A 92 0.74 10.20 0.48
N ILE A 93 1.58 10.17 -0.56
CA ILE A 93 2.67 11.12 -0.78
C ILE A 93 2.40 11.82 -2.11
N GLU A 94 2.16 13.12 -2.04
CA GLU A 94 2.03 14.05 -3.17
C GLU A 94 1.07 13.63 -4.29
N GLY A 95 0.06 12.80 -4.02
CA GLY A 95 -0.85 12.34 -5.08
C GLY A 95 -0.30 11.24 -5.98
N GLU A 96 0.94 10.81 -5.74
CA GLU A 96 1.64 9.87 -6.62
C GLU A 96 1.68 8.46 -6.02
N LYS A 97 1.88 8.39 -4.71
CA LYS A 97 2.10 7.14 -4.01
C LYS A 97 1.10 6.95 -2.91
N PHE A 98 0.61 5.72 -2.75
CA PHE A 98 -0.40 5.41 -1.76
C PHE A 98 -0.16 4.11 -0.98
N GLY A 99 -0.78 4.06 0.19
CA GLY A 99 -0.97 2.87 1.00
C GLY A 99 -2.43 2.79 1.44
N LEU A 100 -3.21 1.89 0.84
CA LEU A 100 -4.54 1.50 1.29
C LEU A 100 -4.41 0.44 2.37
N ILE A 101 -4.90 0.71 3.58
CA ILE A 101 -4.78 -0.19 4.72
C ILE A 101 -6.16 -0.61 5.19
N GLN A 102 -6.33 -1.92 5.35
CA GLN A 102 -7.42 -2.50 6.13
C GLN A 102 -6.93 -2.84 7.54
N TYR A 103 -7.62 -2.32 8.56
CA TYR A 103 -7.34 -2.57 9.96
C TYR A 103 -8.23 -3.68 10.50
N LYS A 104 -7.65 -4.61 11.26
CA LYS A 104 -8.40 -5.52 12.13
C LYS A 104 -7.83 -5.52 13.53
N ARG A 105 -8.73 -5.58 14.51
CA ARG A 105 -8.36 -5.76 15.92
C ARG A 105 -8.45 -7.24 16.28
N SER A 106 -7.45 -7.76 16.98
CA SER A 106 -7.54 -9.10 17.57
C SER A 106 -8.50 -9.09 18.75
N ASN A 107 -9.14 -10.23 19.00
CA ASN A 107 -9.86 -10.52 20.23
C ASN A 107 -9.36 -11.84 20.83
N THR A 108 -10.01 -12.30 21.90
CA THR A 108 -9.69 -13.56 22.58
C THR A 108 -9.75 -14.81 21.69
N ARG A 109 -10.42 -14.72 20.53
CA ARG A 109 -10.54 -15.79 19.51
C ARG A 109 -9.59 -15.60 18.32
N GLY A 110 -8.74 -14.58 18.35
CA GLY A 110 -7.80 -14.21 17.30
C GLY A 110 -8.25 -13.02 16.44
N VAL A 111 -7.69 -12.94 15.24
CA VAL A 111 -8.01 -11.94 14.23
C VAL A 111 -9.06 -12.53 13.30
N LYS A 112 -10.24 -11.92 13.23
CA LYS A 112 -11.30 -12.34 12.31
C LYS A 112 -10.97 -11.85 10.90
N GLY A 113 -11.02 -12.76 9.93
CA GLY A 113 -10.90 -12.43 8.52
C GLY A 113 -12.20 -11.88 7.95
N ASP A 114 -12.08 -10.96 7.01
CA ASP A 114 -13.18 -10.50 6.16
C ASP A 114 -12.77 -10.74 4.71
N ALA A 115 -13.14 -11.91 4.19
CA ALA A 115 -12.68 -12.35 2.88
C ALA A 115 -13.16 -11.43 1.76
N GLU A 116 -14.40 -10.93 1.83
CA GLU A 116 -14.93 -10.02 0.81
C GLU A 116 -14.19 -8.69 0.82
N GLN A 117 -14.04 -8.08 1.99
CA GLN A 117 -13.32 -6.83 2.14
C GLN A 117 -11.84 -6.97 1.71
N LEU A 118 -11.20 -8.06 2.11
CA LEU A 118 -9.81 -8.34 1.73
C LEU A 118 -9.65 -8.58 0.22
N GLN A 119 -10.61 -9.22 -0.45
CA GLN A 119 -10.58 -9.36 -1.91
C GLN A 119 -10.78 -8.01 -2.62
N LYS A 120 -11.67 -7.15 -2.11
CA LYS A 120 -11.81 -5.77 -2.61
C LYS A 120 -10.49 -5.02 -2.48
N LEU A 121 -9.84 -5.13 -1.32
CA LEU A 121 -8.54 -4.51 -1.06
C LEU A 121 -7.46 -5.01 -2.02
N LEU A 122 -7.40 -6.32 -2.26
CA LEU A 122 -6.45 -6.97 -3.18
C LEU A 122 -6.66 -6.58 -4.64
N SER A 123 -7.88 -6.21 -5.04
CA SER A 123 -8.18 -5.77 -6.41
C SER A 123 -7.47 -4.46 -6.79
N ASN A 124 -6.94 -3.73 -5.80
CA ASN A 124 -6.15 -2.51 -5.98
C ASN A 124 -4.64 -2.78 -6.15
N CYS A 125 -4.21 -4.04 -6.17
CA CYS A 125 -2.83 -4.37 -6.46
C CYS A 125 -2.67 -4.77 -7.92
N PRO A 126 -1.70 -4.17 -8.64
CA PRO A 126 -1.53 -4.38 -10.08
C PRO A 126 -1.16 -5.83 -10.39
N GLU A 127 -0.50 -6.51 -9.45
CA GLU A 127 -0.34 -7.94 -9.46
C GLU A 127 -0.56 -8.55 -8.08
N LYS A 128 -1.12 -9.77 -8.07
CA LYS A 128 -1.07 -10.61 -6.88
C LYS A 128 0.39 -10.88 -6.56
N CYS A 129 0.78 -10.54 -5.33
CA CYS A 129 2.12 -10.71 -4.79
C CYS A 129 2.85 -11.94 -5.34
N ILE A 130 4.08 -11.73 -5.81
CA ILE A 130 4.85 -12.69 -6.64
C ILE A 130 5.11 -14.02 -5.89
N HIS A 131 4.96 -14.03 -4.57
CA HIS A 131 5.09 -15.21 -3.73
C HIS A 131 3.89 -16.15 -3.68
N PHE A 132 2.77 -15.79 -4.30
CA PHE A 132 1.63 -16.70 -4.45
C PHE A 132 1.99 -18.04 -5.10
N LYS A 133 3.09 -18.09 -5.88
CA LYS A 133 3.52 -19.29 -6.59
C LYS A 133 4.48 -20.20 -5.80
N ARG A 134 4.99 -19.80 -4.63
CA ARG A 134 5.97 -20.59 -3.87
C ARG A 134 5.58 -20.69 -2.39
N ARG A 135 4.97 -21.82 -2.01
CA ARG A 135 4.76 -22.20 -0.59
C ARG A 135 5.82 -23.23 -0.18
N PRO A 136 6.30 -23.22 1.07
CA PRO A 136 5.99 -22.27 2.17
C PRO A 136 6.84 -20.99 2.12
N ILE A 137 6.33 -19.90 2.71
CA ILE A 137 7.07 -18.65 2.95
C ILE A 137 8.07 -18.93 4.09
N PRO A 138 9.40 -18.81 3.87
CA PRO A 138 10.39 -19.02 4.93
C PRO A 138 10.22 -17.99 6.06
N LYS A 139 10.39 -18.42 7.31
CA LYS A 139 10.27 -17.51 8.49
C LYS A 139 11.29 -16.36 8.48
N ASP A 140 12.39 -16.52 7.76
CA ASP A 140 13.46 -15.53 7.65
C ASP A 140 13.25 -14.57 6.46
N TRP A 141 12.15 -14.72 5.71
CA TRP A 141 11.78 -13.81 4.64
C TRP A 141 11.11 -12.57 5.22
N LEU A 142 11.89 -11.48 5.31
CA LEU A 142 11.36 -10.15 5.59
C LEU A 142 10.31 -9.78 4.51
N PRO A 143 9.08 -9.38 4.90
CA PRO A 143 7.98 -9.04 3.97
C PRO A 143 8.33 -7.93 2.95
N LEU A 144 9.42 -7.21 3.21
CA LEU A 144 9.88 -6.04 2.46
C LEU A 144 10.65 -6.34 1.17
N LYS A 145 11.22 -7.53 0.99
CA LYS A 145 12.18 -7.71 -0.12
C LYS A 145 11.54 -7.89 -1.49
N THR A 146 10.22 -8.01 -1.60
CA THR A 146 9.68 -8.75 -2.75
C THR A 146 8.31 -8.34 -3.29
N ASN A 147 7.50 -7.53 -2.59
CA ASN A 147 6.23 -6.98 -3.11
C ASN A 147 6.10 -5.47 -2.89
N SER A 148 7.19 -4.74 -3.12
CA SER A 148 7.26 -3.29 -2.90
C SER A 148 6.23 -2.48 -3.71
N PHE A 149 5.55 -3.02 -4.72
CA PHE A 149 4.57 -2.30 -5.56
C PHE A 149 3.16 -2.25 -5.01
N CYS A 150 2.76 -3.26 -4.24
CA CYS A 150 1.37 -3.40 -3.83
C CYS A 150 1.07 -2.31 -2.77
N GLY A 151 0.24 -1.35 -3.17
CA GLY A 151 -0.26 -0.29 -2.29
C GLY A 151 -1.27 -0.80 -1.27
N ALA A 152 -1.63 -2.09 -1.27
CA ALA A 152 -2.60 -2.66 -0.36
C ALA A 152 -1.97 -3.39 0.83
N TRP A 153 -2.39 -2.99 2.03
CA TRP A 153 -1.81 -3.37 3.31
C TRP A 153 -2.87 -3.83 4.28
N TYR A 154 -2.48 -4.71 5.19
CA TYR A 154 -3.31 -5.23 6.26
C TYR A 154 -2.62 -4.93 7.59
N SER A 155 -3.33 -4.26 8.49
CA SER A 155 -2.83 -3.90 9.82
C SER A 155 -3.60 -4.66 10.88
N VAL A 156 -2.89 -5.44 11.69
CA VAL A 156 -3.46 -6.11 12.87
C VAL A 156 -3.09 -5.32 14.11
N ILE A 157 -4.09 -5.00 14.92
CA ILE A 157 -3.95 -4.35 16.23
C ILE A 157 -4.17 -5.42 17.29
N ASP A 158 -3.16 -5.65 18.12
CA ASP A 158 -3.25 -6.63 19.20
C ASP A 158 -4.05 -6.12 20.42
N GLU A 159 -4.17 -6.93 21.46
CA GLU A 159 -4.88 -6.57 22.70
C GLU A 159 -4.20 -5.44 23.47
N ASN A 160 -2.87 -5.27 23.32
CA ASN A 160 -2.08 -4.21 23.94
C ASN A 160 -2.09 -2.91 23.10
N GLY A 161 -2.68 -2.93 21.90
CA GLY A 161 -2.68 -1.82 20.96
C GLY A 161 -1.45 -1.74 20.05
N GLU A 162 -0.55 -2.74 20.09
CA GLU A 162 0.56 -2.84 19.14
C GLU A 162 0.03 -3.17 17.74
N GLN A 163 0.68 -2.60 16.73
CA GLN A 163 0.26 -2.72 15.33
C GLN A 163 1.31 -3.46 14.51
N LYS A 164 0.86 -4.45 13.73
CA LYS A 164 1.66 -5.19 12.76
C LYS A 164 1.10 -4.99 11.35
N PHE A 165 1.94 -4.51 10.44
CA PHE A 165 1.61 -4.26 9.05
C PHE A 165 2.19 -5.35 8.16
N VAL A 166 1.34 -6.01 7.39
CA VAL A 166 1.70 -6.97 6.34
C VAL A 166 1.07 -6.56 5.03
N HIS A 167 1.55 -7.06 3.90
CA HIS A 167 0.84 -6.85 2.64
C HIS A 167 -0.51 -7.59 2.65
N ALA A 168 -1.53 -7.04 1.99
CA ALA A 168 -2.86 -7.66 1.92
C ALA A 168 -2.83 -9.11 1.42
N CYS A 169 -1.92 -9.41 0.50
CA CYS A 169 -1.72 -10.72 -0.09
C CYS A 169 -1.09 -11.74 0.89
N GLU A 170 -0.30 -11.26 1.85
CA GLU A 170 0.24 -12.08 2.94
C GLU A 170 -0.88 -12.39 3.93
N ALA A 171 -1.72 -11.40 4.26
CA ALA A 171 -2.92 -11.63 5.06
C ALA A 171 -3.84 -12.68 4.40
N GLU A 172 -4.09 -12.60 3.08
CA GLU A 172 -4.85 -13.63 2.34
C GLU A 172 -4.23 -15.02 2.50
N THR A 173 -2.90 -15.11 2.51
CA THR A 173 -2.17 -16.38 2.71
C THR A 173 -2.23 -16.87 4.15
N ILE A 174 -2.25 -15.98 5.14
CA ILE A 174 -2.41 -16.34 6.55
C ILE A 174 -3.82 -16.88 6.77
N PHE A 175 -4.85 -16.17 6.29
CA PHE A 175 -6.24 -16.60 6.44
C PHE A 175 -6.54 -17.87 5.64
N LYS A 176 -6.06 -17.99 4.40
CA LYS A 176 -6.46 -19.07 3.47
C LYS A 176 -7.98 -19.23 3.42
N ASN A 177 -8.50 -20.31 4.01
CA ASN A 177 -9.91 -20.65 4.11
C ASN A 177 -10.46 -20.49 5.54
N SER A 178 -9.64 -20.02 6.46
CA SER A 178 -9.99 -19.81 7.86
C SER A 178 -10.66 -18.46 8.05
N GLN A 179 -11.77 -18.45 8.78
CA GLN A 179 -12.48 -17.22 9.15
C GLN A 179 -11.80 -16.46 10.30
N SER A 180 -10.89 -17.10 11.03
CA SER A 180 -10.11 -16.50 12.11
C SER A 180 -8.75 -17.18 12.21
N VAL A 181 -7.74 -16.43 12.64
CA VAL A 181 -6.36 -16.90 12.87
C VAL A 181 -5.79 -16.27 14.13
N GLN A 182 -4.74 -16.86 14.70
CA GLN A 182 -4.10 -16.32 15.90
C GLN A 182 -3.27 -15.07 15.57
N ASN A 183 -3.17 -14.13 16.52
CA ASN A 183 -2.41 -12.88 16.33
C ASN A 183 -0.94 -13.13 15.95
N LYS A 184 -0.32 -14.16 16.57
CA LYS A 184 1.07 -14.56 16.33
C LYS A 184 1.40 -14.88 14.87
N GLU A 185 0.40 -15.20 14.05
CA GLU A 185 0.61 -15.45 12.62
C GLU A 185 1.00 -14.16 11.88
N PHE A 186 0.87 -12.99 12.50
CA PHE A 186 1.27 -11.68 11.96
C PHE A 186 2.55 -11.12 12.60
N ASP A 187 3.24 -11.86 13.46
CA ASP A 187 4.40 -11.35 14.24
C ASP A 187 5.57 -10.88 13.37
N PHE A 188 5.67 -11.39 12.14
CA PHE A 188 6.67 -10.96 11.15
C PHE A 188 6.34 -9.61 10.48
N GLY A 189 5.15 -9.07 10.73
CA GLY A 189 4.70 -7.79 10.20
C GLY A 189 5.51 -6.61 10.76
N LEU A 190 5.51 -5.52 10.00
CA LEU A 190 6.23 -4.31 10.35
C LEU A 190 5.54 -3.57 11.49
N SER A 191 6.32 -2.92 12.34
CA SER A 191 5.75 -1.91 13.24
C SER A 191 5.25 -0.70 12.43
N LYS A 192 4.35 0.10 13.02
CA LYS A 192 3.86 1.35 12.38
C LYS A 192 5.00 2.30 12.00
N SER A 193 5.97 2.51 12.89
CA SER A 193 7.10 3.42 12.63
C SER A 193 7.95 2.91 11.47
N THR A 194 8.28 1.61 11.47
CA THR A 194 9.02 0.97 10.38
C THR A 194 8.26 1.07 9.05
N PHE A 195 6.95 0.82 9.05
CA PHE A 195 6.12 0.99 7.85
C PHE A 195 6.18 2.43 7.31
N LEU A 196 5.97 3.43 8.17
CA LEU A 196 5.97 4.84 7.75
C LEU A 196 7.35 5.31 7.27
N GLU A 197 8.43 4.85 7.89
CA GLU A 197 9.81 5.15 7.45
C GLU A 197 10.11 4.55 6.06
N LEU A 198 9.66 3.32 5.82
CA LEU A 198 9.82 2.67 4.52
C LEU A 198 8.89 3.28 3.47
N PHE A 199 7.72 3.75 3.89
CA PHE A 199 6.77 4.43 3.02
C PHE A 199 7.31 5.82 2.62
N SER A 200 7.84 6.61 3.56
CA SER A 200 8.45 7.92 3.25
C SER A 200 9.70 7.79 2.38
N SER A 201 10.52 6.75 2.59
CA SER A 201 11.73 6.50 1.79
C SER A 201 11.48 5.81 0.45
N CYS A 202 10.22 5.63 0.04
CA CYS A 202 9.90 4.94 -1.20
C CYS A 202 10.50 3.53 -1.33
N ARG A 203 10.53 2.78 -0.22
CA ARG A 203 10.94 1.37 -0.19
C ARG A 203 9.76 0.39 -0.23
N VAL A 204 8.59 0.82 0.25
CA VAL A 204 7.32 0.09 0.15
C VAL A 204 6.27 0.91 -0.56
N GLY A 205 5.36 0.29 -1.33
CA GLY A 205 4.48 0.99 -2.27
C GLY A 205 5.23 1.69 -3.42
N ALA A 206 6.50 1.34 -3.67
CA ALA A 206 7.36 1.94 -4.67
C ALA A 206 7.64 1.00 -5.84
N LEU A 207 7.65 1.60 -7.03
CA LEU A 207 7.85 0.97 -8.33
C LEU A 207 9.33 0.70 -8.62
N VAL A 208 9.97 -0.21 -7.89
CA VAL A 208 11.28 -0.73 -8.32
C VAL A 208 11.36 -2.24 -8.16
N ARG A 209 11.23 -3.00 -9.26
CA ARG A 209 11.76 -4.37 -9.34
C ARG A 209 12.80 -4.41 -10.42
N ILE A 210 14.02 -4.64 -9.99
CA ILE A 210 15.10 -4.96 -10.89
C ILE A 210 15.72 -6.25 -10.38
N PRO A 211 15.22 -7.43 -10.78
CA PRO A 211 15.99 -8.64 -10.66
C PRO A 211 16.98 -8.65 -11.82
N LEU A 212 18.07 -7.89 -11.69
CA LEU A 212 19.18 -7.98 -12.62
C LEU A 212 20.13 -9.08 -12.15
N ASP A 213 20.48 -9.94 -13.10
CA ASP A 213 21.70 -10.73 -13.03
C ASP A 213 22.87 -9.83 -12.60
N LYS A 214 23.84 -10.39 -11.86
CA LYS A 214 24.92 -9.66 -11.18
C LYS A 214 25.67 -8.66 -12.07
N ARG A 215 25.66 -8.84 -13.39
CA ARG A 215 26.39 -8.00 -14.36
C ARG A 215 25.68 -6.70 -14.74
N VAL A 216 24.36 -6.66 -14.72
CA VAL A 216 23.61 -5.42 -15.03
C VAL A 216 23.36 -4.61 -13.75
N LYS A 217 23.53 -5.26 -12.59
CA LYS A 217 23.43 -4.67 -11.26
C LYS A 217 24.42 -3.53 -11.03
N ASP A 218 25.61 -3.59 -11.63
CA ASP A 218 26.60 -2.55 -11.35
C ASP A 218 26.31 -1.30 -12.20
N GLY A 219 26.12 -1.41 -13.51
CA GLY A 219 25.88 -0.22 -14.35
C GLY A 219 24.53 0.48 -14.15
N TYR A 220 23.43 -0.28 -14.00
CA TYR A 220 22.09 0.32 -13.91
C TYR A 220 21.71 0.74 -12.48
N LEU A 221 22.15 -0.02 -11.47
CA LEU A 221 21.97 0.35 -10.07
C LEU A 221 22.93 1.50 -9.68
N GLU A 222 24.17 1.54 -10.18
CA GLU A 222 25.03 2.72 -10.01
C GLU A 222 24.46 3.93 -10.75
N SER A 223 23.86 3.77 -11.94
CA SER A 223 23.12 4.86 -12.60
C SER A 223 21.92 5.34 -11.77
N LEU A 224 21.16 4.45 -11.14
CA LEU A 224 20.01 4.76 -10.29
C LEU A 224 20.39 5.37 -8.92
N LEU A 225 21.52 4.94 -8.36
CA LEU A 225 22.03 5.42 -7.07
C LEU A 225 22.87 6.69 -7.23
N ALA A 226 23.62 6.83 -8.34
CA ALA A 226 24.36 8.04 -8.67
C ALA A 226 23.44 9.14 -9.19
N ASN A 227 22.38 8.78 -9.93
CA ASN A 227 21.34 9.71 -10.35
C ASN A 227 20.02 9.31 -9.69
N HIS A 228 19.74 9.89 -8.52
CA HIS A 228 18.43 9.84 -7.83
C HIS A 228 17.25 10.39 -8.68
N HIS A 229 17.48 10.63 -9.98
CA HIS A 229 16.67 11.41 -10.89
C HIS A 229 15.99 10.54 -11.96
N LEU A 230 16.51 9.36 -12.35
CA LEU A 230 16.11 8.79 -13.65
C LEU A 230 14.71 8.14 -13.70
N ILE A 231 14.20 7.60 -12.58
CA ILE A 231 12.79 7.13 -12.51
C ILE A 231 11.84 8.28 -12.17
N PHE A 232 12.31 9.30 -11.44
CA PHE A 232 11.56 10.54 -11.23
C PHE A 232 11.42 11.34 -12.52
N GLU A 233 12.40 11.35 -13.43
CA GLU A 233 12.37 12.19 -14.64
C GLU A 233 11.37 11.73 -15.70
N ILE A 234 11.07 10.42 -15.78
CA ILE A 234 10.09 9.89 -16.74
C ILE A 234 8.66 10.19 -16.28
N VAL A 235 8.42 10.34 -14.97
CA VAL A 235 7.12 10.77 -14.41
C VAL A 235 7.03 12.31 -14.29
N GLN A 236 8.13 13.02 -13.99
CA GLN A 236 8.16 14.48 -13.85
C GLN A 236 8.13 15.27 -15.16
N LYS A 237 8.40 14.68 -16.33
CA LYS A 237 8.30 15.40 -17.62
C LYS A 237 6.87 15.76 -18.02
N GLY A 238 5.88 15.42 -17.18
CA GLY A 238 4.48 15.75 -17.35
C GLY A 238 3.91 16.84 -16.45
N LYS A 239 4.72 17.74 -15.84
CA LYS A 239 4.34 19.11 -15.40
C LYS A 239 5.34 19.66 -14.39
N TRP A 240 6.10 20.70 -14.79
CA TRP A 240 6.49 21.75 -13.87
C TRP A 240 6.36 23.10 -14.56
N SER A 241 5.47 23.93 -14.02
CA SER A 241 5.53 25.37 -14.12
C SER A 241 5.29 25.91 -12.72
N VAL A 242 6.33 26.37 -12.04
CA VAL A 242 6.19 27.41 -11.01
C VAL A 242 7.45 28.26 -10.96
N LYS A 243 7.23 29.57 -10.83
CA LYS A 243 8.18 30.65 -10.56
C LYS A 243 8.94 30.45 -9.26
#